data_AF-A0A2V7LZV9-F1
#
_entry.id   AF-A0A2V7LZV9-F1
#
_cell.length_a   1.000
_cell.length_b   1.000
_cell.length_c   1.000
_cell.angle_alpha   90.00
_cell.angle_beta   90.00
_cell.angle_gamma   90.00
#
_symmetry.space_group_name_H-M   'P 1'
#
loop_
_entity.id
_entity.type
_entity.pdbx_description
1 polymer ?
#
loop_
_entity_poly.entity_id
_entity_poly.type
_entity_poly.pdbx_seq_one_letter_code
_entity_poly.pdbx_strand_id
1 'polypeptide(L)'
;MKASVPAGALDSAVSITAVTPSDTVNHIHFEPQGLTFLQPASLTMSYANCNTMLSSDPRRIAYTTEALQILEYVPSVDDVTTQAVTGQLQHFSDYAIAW
;
A
#
# COMPACT_ATOMS: atom_id res chain seq x y z
N MET A 1 6.06 7.67 2.61
CA MET A 1 5.63 6.57 1.73
C MET A 1 6.57 6.49 0.53
N LYS A 2 6.69 5.31 -0.11
CA LYS A 2 7.41 5.14 -1.37
C LYS A 2 6.73 4.04 -2.20
N ALA A 3 6.43 4.32 -3.47
CA ALA A 3 6.02 3.32 -4.44
C ALA A 3 7.15 3.10 -5.45
N SER A 4 7.36 1.84 -5.85
CA SER A 4 8.37 1.45 -6.84
C SER A 4 7.76 0.50 -7.84
N VAL A 5 7.64 0.96 -9.09
CA VAL A 5 7.11 0.17 -10.21
C VAL A 5 8.32 -0.31 -11.05
N PRO A 6 8.59 -1.62 -11.12
CA PRO A 6 9.75 -2.12 -11.86
C PRO A 6 9.59 -1.97 -13.37
N ALA A 7 10.72 -2.01 -14.09
CA ALA A 7 10.71 -2.04 -15.55
C ALA A 7 9.97 -3.29 -16.05
N GLY A 8 9.05 -3.11 -16.99
CA GLY A 8 8.22 -4.20 -17.51
C GLY A 8 7.00 -4.54 -16.64
N ALA A 9 6.70 -3.78 -15.58
CA ALA A 9 5.43 -3.89 -14.87
C ALA A 9 4.23 -3.42 -15.71
N LEU A 10 4.46 -2.53 -16.68
CA LEU A 10 3.45 -1.91 -17.54
C LEU A 10 3.83 -2.10 -19.01
N ASP A 11 2.84 -2.43 -19.85
CA ASP A 11 3.00 -2.62 -21.29
C ASP A 11 3.07 -1.30 -22.08
N SER A 12 2.71 -0.18 -21.44
CA SER A 12 2.73 1.14 -22.06
C SER A 12 2.98 2.22 -21.03
N ALA A 13 3.29 3.42 -21.50
CA ALA A 13 3.44 4.58 -20.64
C ALA A 13 2.07 4.98 -20.05
N VAL A 14 1.99 5.04 -18.72
CA VAL A 14 0.78 5.43 -17.98
C VAL A 14 1.14 6.56 -17.04
N SER A 15 0.26 7.56 -16.96
CA SER A 15 0.36 8.61 -15.94
C SER A 15 -0.28 8.09 -14.65
N ILE A 16 0.51 7.99 -13.59
CA ILE A 16 0.09 7.45 -12.30
C ILE A 16 -0.07 8.59 -11.31
N THR A 17 -1.23 8.67 -10.67
CA THR A 17 -1.48 9.59 -9.57
C THR A 17 -1.52 8.82 -8.27
N ALA A 18 -0.85 9.34 -7.25
CA ALA A 18 -0.84 8.78 -5.91
C ALA A 18 -1.25 9.86 -4.92
N VAL A 19 -2.37 9.67 -4.24
CA VAL A 19 -2.91 10.62 -3.27
C VAL A 19 -2.87 9.99 -1.89
N THR A 20 -2.36 10.72 -0.90
CA THR A 20 -2.53 10.37 0.52
C THR A 20 -3.46 11.37 1.17
N PRO A 21 -4.74 11.02 1.33
CA PRO A 21 -5.66 11.86 2.07
C PRO A 21 -5.15 12.08 3.49
N SER A 22 -5.45 13.25 4.03
CA SER A 22 -5.16 13.60 5.41
C SER A 22 -6.29 13.10 6.30
N ASP A 23 -6.25 11.84 6.68
CA ASP A 23 -7.22 11.20 7.57
C ASP A 23 -6.51 10.55 8.78
N THR A 24 -7.22 9.71 9.53
CA THR A 24 -6.68 9.00 10.71
C THR A 24 -5.96 7.69 10.36
N VAL A 25 -5.95 7.28 9.08
CA VAL A 25 -5.45 5.98 8.64
C VAL A 25 -4.33 6.19 7.64
N ASN A 26 -3.23 5.47 7.78
CA ASN A 26 -2.21 5.54 6.75
C ASN A 26 -2.71 4.78 5.51
N HIS A 27 -3.31 5.52 4.56
CA HIS A 27 -3.83 5.01 3.31
C HIS A 27 -3.34 5.81 2.10
N ILE A 28 -3.42 5.19 0.92
CA ILE A 28 -3.01 5.75 -0.36
C ILE A 28 -4.01 5.33 -1.44
N HIS A 29 -4.39 6.29 -2.27
CA HIS A 29 -5.25 6.09 -3.42
C HIS A 29 -4.41 6.21 -4.69
N PHE A 30 -4.37 5.16 -5.50
CA PHE A 30 -3.71 5.16 -6.80
C PHE A 30 -4.71 5.24 -7.95
N GLU A 31 -4.42 6.13 -8.90
CA GLU A 31 -5.10 6.21 -10.19
C GLU A 31 -4.13 5.98 -11.36
N PRO A 32 -4.59 5.35 -12.46
CA PRO A 32 -5.93 4.78 -12.65
C PRO A 32 -6.11 3.46 -11.88
N GLN A 33 -7.27 3.26 -11.26
CA GLN A 33 -7.58 2.00 -10.56
C GLN A 33 -7.76 0.82 -11.53
N GLY A 34 -7.53 -0.39 -11.01
CA GLY A 34 -7.76 -1.64 -11.74
C GLY A 34 -6.74 -1.93 -12.85
N LEU A 35 -5.75 -1.05 -13.02
CA LEU A 35 -4.64 -1.31 -13.91
C LEU A 35 -3.71 -2.35 -13.28
N THR A 36 -3.66 -3.54 -13.88
CA THR A 36 -2.89 -4.69 -13.41
C THR A 36 -1.46 -4.65 -13.93
N PHE A 37 -0.50 -4.98 -13.06
CA PHE A 37 0.90 -5.09 -13.43
C PHE A 37 1.26 -6.50 -13.93
N LEU A 38 2.16 -6.55 -14.91
CA LEU A 38 2.80 -7.80 -15.31
C LEU A 38 3.87 -8.27 -14.31
N GLN A 39 4.43 -7.32 -13.56
CA GLN A 39 5.38 -7.56 -12.48
C GLN A 39 4.94 -6.75 -11.26
N PRO A 40 4.89 -7.35 -10.06
CA PRO A 40 4.40 -6.64 -8.88
C PRO A 40 5.16 -5.35 -8.61
N ALA A 41 4.43 -4.29 -8.28
CA ALA A 41 5.01 -3.06 -7.74
C ALA A 41 5.21 -3.20 -6.23
N SER A 42 6.17 -2.47 -5.67
CA SER A 42 6.38 -2.44 -4.22
C SER A 42 5.86 -1.14 -3.63
N LEU A 43 5.08 -1.23 -2.55
CA LEU A 43 4.60 -0.10 -1.76
C LEU A 43 5.15 -0.18 -0.35
N THR A 44 5.92 0.82 0.06
CA THR A 44 6.40 0.96 1.44
C THR A 44 5.67 2.11 2.14
N MET A 45 5.01 1.80 3.24
CA MET A 45 4.28 2.76 4.08
C MET A 45 4.85 2.73 5.50
N SER A 46 5.07 3.91 6.07
CA SER A 46 5.47 4.03 7.47
C SER A 46 4.23 4.05 8.35
N TYR A 47 4.33 3.46 9.54
CA TYR A 47 3.36 3.56 10.62
C TYR A 47 3.97 4.20 11.87
N ALA A 48 5.10 4.90 11.74
CA ALA A 48 5.76 5.58 12.87
C ALA A 48 4.87 6.63 13.56
N ASN A 49 3.87 7.16 12.84
CA ASN A 49 2.85 8.07 13.36
C ASN A 49 1.67 7.36 14.04
N CYS A 50 1.59 6.03 14.00
CA CYS A 50 0.54 5.25 14.63
C CYS A 50 0.96 4.85 16.06
N ASN A 51 0.00 4.78 16.98
CA ASN A 51 0.26 4.23 18.32
C ASN A 51 0.34 2.70 18.26
N THR A 52 1.52 2.19 17.97
CA THR A 52 1.78 0.76 17.78
C THR A 52 1.91 -0.05 19.07
N MET A 53 1.86 0.59 20.25
CA MET A 53 2.09 -0.08 21.53
C MET A 53 0.97 -1.06 21.93
N LEU A 54 -0.16 -1.04 21.23
CA LEU A 54 -1.38 -1.76 21.62
C LEU A 54 -1.62 -3.07 20.86
N SER A 55 -0.82 -3.42 19.86
CA SER A 55 -1.00 -4.66 19.09
C SER A 55 0.31 -5.40 18.87
N SER A 56 0.27 -6.71 19.12
CA SER A 56 1.31 -7.68 18.81
C SER A 56 1.24 -8.21 17.38
N ASP A 57 0.19 -7.84 16.63
CA ASP A 57 -0.03 -8.34 15.28
C ASP A 57 0.90 -7.64 14.28
N PRO A 58 1.44 -8.38 13.30
CA PRO A 58 2.31 -7.80 12.27
C PRO A 58 1.49 -6.86 11.37
N ARG A 59 2.06 -5.71 11.05
CA ARG A 59 1.41 -4.72 10.17
C ARG A 59 1.45 -5.25 8.76
N ARG A 60 0.32 -5.11 8.06
CA ARG A 60 0.15 -5.55 6.67
C ARG A 60 -0.40 -4.41 5.84
N ILE A 61 -0.13 -4.45 4.54
CA ILE A 61 -0.85 -3.61 3.58
C ILE A 61 -2.12 -4.36 3.19
N ALA A 62 -3.26 -3.67 3.30
CA ALA A 62 -4.56 -4.14 2.88
C ALA A 62 -4.98 -3.43 1.59
N TYR A 63 -5.47 -4.19 0.62
CA TYR A 63 -6.29 -3.67 -0.46
C TYR A 63 -7.67 -3.33 0.10
N THR A 64 -8.12 -2.09 -0.09
CA THR A 64 -9.38 -1.60 0.45
C THR A 64 -10.29 -1.02 -0.61
N THR A 65 -11.55 -0.80 -0.25
CA THR A 65 -12.39 0.21 -0.91
C THR A 65 -11.98 1.62 -0.49
N GLU A 66 -12.46 2.66 -1.15
CA GLU A 66 -12.33 4.06 -0.71
C GLU A 66 -12.85 4.30 0.73
N ALA A 67 -13.87 3.53 1.15
CA ALA A 67 -14.43 3.56 2.51
C ALA A 67 -13.63 2.74 3.54
N LEU A 68 -12.39 2.35 3.21
CA LEU A 68 -11.47 1.58 4.07
C LEU A 68 -11.94 0.17 4.46
N GLN A 69 -12.97 -0.37 3.81
CA GLN A 69 -13.30 -1.79 3.94
C GLN A 69 -12.18 -2.64 3.33
N ILE A 70 -11.61 -3.54 4.11
CA ILE A 70 -10.57 -4.47 3.66
C ILE A 70 -11.19 -5.51 2.72
N LEU A 71 -10.61 -5.62 1.53
CA LEU A 71 -10.95 -6.63 0.53
C LEU A 71 -9.96 -7.80 0.61
N GLU A 72 -8.66 -7.50 0.73
CA GLU A 72 -7.59 -8.51 0.81
C GLU A 72 -6.36 -7.95 1.53
N TYR A 73 -5.56 -8.81 2.16
CA TYR A 73 -4.22 -8.46 2.61
C TYR A 73 -3.19 -8.85 1.55
N VAL A 74 -2.38 -7.90 1.08
CA VAL A 74 -1.35 -8.22 0.10
C VAL A 74 -0.12 -8.83 0.77
N PRO A 75 0.68 -9.65 0.06
CA PRO A 75 1.96 -10.15 0.58
C PRO A 75 2.81 -8.99 1.07
N SER A 76 3.11 -8.98 2.37
CA SER A 76 3.72 -7.84 3.06
C SER A 76 4.84 -8.30 4.00
N VAL A 77 5.84 -7.44 4.18
CA VAL A 77 6.91 -7.59 5.16
C VAL A 77 6.87 -6.40 6.10
N ASP A 78 6.70 -6.66 7.39
CA ASP A 78 6.74 -5.66 8.45
C ASP A 78 8.18 -5.51 9.00
N ASP A 79 8.74 -4.31 8.89
CA ASP A 79 9.98 -3.93 9.55
C ASP A 79 9.68 -3.06 10.77
N VAL A 80 9.63 -3.74 11.92
CA VAL A 80 9.39 -3.11 13.23
C VAL A 80 10.49 -2.15 13.67
N THR A 81 11.69 -2.27 13.11
CA THR A 81 12.83 -1.40 13.46
C THR A 81 12.68 -0.04 12.82
N THR A 82 12.26 -0.01 11.55
CA THR A 82 12.03 1.23 10.79
C THR A 82 10.59 1.71 10.85
N GLN A 83 9.71 0.96 11.54
CA GLN A 83 8.28 1.21 11.63
C GLN A 83 7.64 1.38 10.24
N ALA A 84 7.94 0.45 9.35
CA ALA A 84 7.48 0.46 7.98
C ALA A 84 7.05 -0.93 7.50
N VAL A 85 5.99 -0.98 6.70
CA VAL A 85 5.52 -2.19 6.03
C VAL A 85 5.72 -2.04 4.53
N THR A 86 6.21 -3.10 3.89
CA THR A 86 6.35 -3.15 2.43
C THR A 86 5.46 -4.26 1.86
N GLY A 87 4.49 -3.88 1.02
CA GLY A 87 3.58 -4.79 0.33
C GLY A 87 3.86 -4.89 -1.17
N GLN A 88 3.52 -6.04 -1.76
CA GLN A 88 3.58 -6.29 -3.20
C GLN A 88 2.19 -6.06 -3.83
N LEU A 89 2.09 -5.06 -4.71
CA LEU A 89 0.86 -4.68 -5.39
C LEU A 89 0.78 -5.34 -6.76
N GLN A 90 -0.37 -5.93 -7.09
CA GLN A 90 -0.65 -6.49 -8.42
C GLN A 90 -1.40 -5.52 -9.33
N HIS A 91 -1.96 -4.45 -8.78
CA HIS A 91 -2.66 -3.42 -9.53
C HIS A 91 -2.63 -2.08 -8.77
N PHE A 92 -3.07 -1.01 -9.41
CA PHE A 92 -3.40 0.24 -8.73
C PHE A 92 -4.80 0.19 -8.12
N SER A 93 -4.95 0.71 -6.90
CA SER A 93 -6.18 0.76 -6.11
C SER A 93 -5.97 1.58 -4.83
N ASP A 94 -6.94 1.57 -3.92
CA ASP A 94 -6.77 2.01 -2.54
C ASP A 94 -6.06 0.97 -1.68
N TYR A 95 -5.07 1.42 -0.91
CA TYR A 95 -4.35 0.59 0.05
C TYR A 95 -4.19 1.28 1.39
N ALA A 96 -4.26 0.51 2.48
CA ALA A 96 -4.08 1.02 3.84
C ALA A 96 -3.21 0.09 4.68
N ILE A 97 -2.58 0.61 5.72
CA ILE A 97 -1.95 -0.21 6.76
C ILE A 97 -3.05 -0.76 7.69
N ALA A 98 -3.00 -2.06 7.99
CA ALA A 98 -3.90 -2.71 8.94
C ALA A 98 -3.17 -3.77 9.80
N TRP A 99 -3.71 -4.04 10.98
CA TRP A 99 -3.26 -5.08 11.91
C TRP A 99 -4.46 -5.67 12.64
#